data_AF-A0AAW4VTZ8-F1
#
_entry.id   AF-A0AAW4VTZ8-F1
#
_cell.length_a   1.000
_cell.length_b   1.000
_cell.length_c   1.000
_cell.angle_alpha   90.00
_cell.angle_beta   90.00
_cell.angle_gamma   90.00
#
_symmetry.space_group_name_H-M   'P 1'
#
loop_
_entity.id
_entity.type
_entity.pdbx_description
1 polymer ?
#
loop_
_entity_poly.entity_id
_entity_poly.type
_entity_poly.pdbx_seq_one_letter_code
_entity_poly.pdbx_strand_id
1 'polypeptide(L)' 'MSNENSKGKVGQITNVWVDENYRHLGIGRYMVECLIENYQKDVGMICLNSSKEGINMYLHLVFKKKDNYLIYRNKL' A
#
# COMPACT_ATOMS: atom_id res chain seq x y z
N MET A 1 22.68 -8.71 -4.06
CA MET A 1 22.04 -9.93 -3.51
C MET A 1 20.63 -9.59 -3.04
N SER A 2 19.67 -10.45 -3.39
CA SER A 2 18.22 -10.22 -3.38
C SER A 2 17.60 -10.43 -1.98
N ASN A 3 17.81 -9.50 -1.05
CA ASN A 3 17.27 -9.57 0.33
C ASN A 3 16.19 -8.52 0.64
N GLU A 4 15.59 -7.86 -0.36
CA GLU A 4 14.58 -6.81 -0.10
C GLU A 4 13.25 -7.35 0.48
N ASN A 5 12.99 -8.65 0.34
CA ASN A 5 11.81 -9.33 0.89
C ASN A 5 12.26 -10.41 1.89
N SER A 6 12.46 -10.02 3.14
CA SER A 6 12.98 -10.92 4.18
C SER A 6 12.11 -12.16 4.45
N LYS A 7 10.82 -12.12 4.08
CA LYS A 7 9.86 -13.22 4.31
C LYS A 7 9.56 -14.04 3.06
N GLY A 8 10.07 -13.64 1.89
CA GLY A 8 9.72 -14.28 0.61
C GLY A 8 8.23 -14.17 0.23
N LYS A 9 7.44 -13.36 0.95
CA LYS A 9 5.99 -13.17 0.72
C LYS A 9 5.68 -11.70 0.42
N VAL A 10 4.80 -11.47 -0.55
CA VAL A 10 4.35 -10.14 -0.97
C VAL A 10 2.85 -10.03 -0.79
N GLY A 11 2.39 -8.97 -0.13
CA GLY A 11 0.97 -8.61 -0.13
C GLY A 11 0.69 -7.65 -1.29
N GLN A 12 -0.26 -7.96 -2.15
CA GLN A 12 -0.63 -7.07 -3.26
C GLN A 12 -2.02 -6.49 -3.01
N ILE A 13 -2.10 -5.16 -2.92
CA ILE A 13 -3.39 -4.47 -2.95
C ILE A 13 -3.74 -4.24 -4.42
N THR A 14 -4.80 -4.87 -4.88
CA THR A 14 -5.18 -4.87 -6.31
C THR A 14 -6.12 -3.72 -6.66
N ASN A 15 -7.16 -3.50 -5.87
CA ASN A 15 -8.14 -2.43 -6.07
C ASN A 15 -8.54 -1.80 -4.74
N VAL A 16 -8.55 -0.47 -4.69
CA VAL A 16 -9.14 0.32 -3.61
C VAL A 16 -10.06 1.33 -4.26
N TRP A 17 -11.34 1.29 -3.93
CA TRP A 17 -12.36 2.16 -4.51
C TRP A 17 -13.30 2.64 -3.41
N VAL A 18 -13.65 3.92 -3.49
CA VAL A 18 -14.63 4.56 -2.61
C VAL A 18 -15.66 5.21 -3.52
N ASP A 19 -16.93 4.96 -3.20
CA ASP A 19 -18.06 5.59 -3.85
C ASP A 19 -17.89 7.12 -3.87
N GLU A 20 -18.26 7.74 -4.99
CA GLU A 20 -17.96 9.14 -5.26
C GLU A 20 -18.55 10.07 -4.20
N ASN A 21 -19.73 9.72 -3.67
CA ASN A 21 -20.44 10.48 -2.64
C ASN A 21 -19.72 10.45 -1.28
N TYR A 22 -18.75 9.54 -1.12
CA TYR A 22 -18.02 9.33 0.12
C TYR A 22 -16.51 9.57 -0.02
N ARG A 23 -16.06 10.11 -1.16
CA ARG A 23 -14.67 10.52 -1.35
C ARG A 23 -14.31 11.71 -0.45
N HIS A 24 -13.02 11.92 -0.24
CA HIS A 24 -12.48 12.98 0.63
C HIS A 24 -12.84 12.87 2.13
N LEU A 25 -13.52 11.79 2.54
CA LEU A 25 -13.82 11.48 3.95
C LEU A 25 -12.73 10.61 4.63
N GLY A 26 -11.63 10.32 3.94
CA GLY A 26 -10.53 9.49 4.47
C GLY A 26 -10.78 7.98 4.43
N ILE A 27 -11.90 7.50 3.88
CA ILE A 27 -12.26 6.07 3.86
C ILE A 27 -11.21 5.21 3.15
N GLY A 28 -10.76 5.63 1.96
CA GLY A 28 -9.76 4.86 1.20
C GLY A 28 -8.43 4.76 1.93
N ARG A 29 -8.04 5.82 2.66
CA ARG A 29 -6.86 5.82 3.53
C ARG A 29 -7.04 4.81 4.67
N TYR A 30 -8.16 4.88 5.37
CA TYR A 30 -8.48 3.99 6.48
C TYR A 30 -8.47 2.51 6.05
N MET A 31 -9.06 2.19 4.89
CA MET A 31 -9.03 0.82 4.34
C MET A 31 -7.60 0.32 4.15
N VAL A 32 -6.71 1.15 3.60
CA VAL A 32 -5.31 0.78 3.35
C VAL A 32 -4.53 0.66 4.67
N GLU A 33 -4.76 1.55 5.63
CA GLU A 33 -4.19 1.47 6.98
C GLU A 33 -4.59 0.14 7.65
N CYS A 34 -5.87 -0.24 7.61
CA CYS A 34 -6.32 -1.53 8.14
C CYS A 34 -5.65 -2.72 7.45
N LEU A 35 -5.48 -2.70 6.12
CA LEU A 35 -4.79 -3.77 5.40
C LEU A 35 -3.32 -3.88 5.82
N ILE A 36 -2.64 -2.75 5.98
CA ILE A 36 -1.25 -2.72 6.47
C ILE A 36 -1.18 -3.27 7.88
N GLU A 37 -2.00 -2.75 8.80
CA GLU A 37 -2.00 -3.14 10.21
C GLU A 37 -2.20 -4.64 10.41
N ASN A 38 -3.15 -5.23 9.68
CA ASN A 38 -3.50 -6.64 9.81
C ASN A 38 -2.46 -7.58 9.20
N TYR A 39 -1.79 -7.20 8.10
CA TYR A 39 -1.01 -8.15 7.29
C TYR A 39 0.48 -7.83 7.17
N GLN A 40 0.96 -6.64 7.58
CA GLN A 40 2.37 -6.26 7.46
C GLN A 40 3.34 -7.20 8.20
N LYS A 41 2.85 -7.95 9.20
CA LYS A 41 3.62 -8.95 9.94
C LYS A 41 3.70 -10.31 9.23
N ASP A 42 2.94 -10.54 8.17
CA ASP A 42 2.96 -11.82 7.44
C ASP A 42 3.73 -11.74 6.12
N VAL A 43 3.94 -10.53 5.62
CA VAL A 43 4.64 -10.25 4.35
C VAL A 43 5.93 -9.46 4.59
N GLY A 44 6.89 -9.58 3.68
CA GLY A 44 8.11 -8.76 3.73
C GLY A 44 7.96 -7.43 3.00
N MET A 45 6.97 -7.32 2.11
CA MET A 45 6.53 -6.05 1.54
C MET A 45 5.07 -6.10 1.10
N ILE A 46 4.45 -4.92 1.02
CA ILE A 46 3.15 -4.70 0.40
C ILE A 46 3.38 -3.88 -0.87
N CYS A 47 2.73 -4.22 -1.98
CA CYS A 47 2.80 -3.44 -3.21
C CYS A 47 1.43 -3.13 -3.80
N LEU A 48 1.38 -2.07 -4.60
CA LEU A 48 0.19 -1.67 -5.34
C LEU A 48 0.54 -0.82 -6.57
N ASN A 49 -0.38 -0.80 -7.53
CA ASN A 49 -0.39 0.19 -8.59
C ASN A 49 -1.36 1.30 -8.20
N SER A 50 -0.99 2.56 -8.44
CA SER A 50 -1.85 3.71 -8.13
C SER A 50 -2.31 4.39 -9.41
N SER A 51 -3.53 4.92 -9.39
CA SER A 51 -3.94 5.96 -10.32
C SER A 51 -3.18 7.27 -10.05
N LYS A 52 -3.26 8.23 -10.98
CA LYS A 52 -2.65 9.55 -10.79
C LYS A 52 -3.28 10.33 -9.64
N GLU A 53 -4.56 10.12 -9.42
CA GLU A 53 -5.38 10.79 -8.40
C GLU A 53 -5.09 10.22 -7.00
N GLY A 54 -4.86 8.91 -6.90
CA GLY A 54 -4.64 8.22 -5.62
C GLY A 54 -3.20 8.27 -5.10
N ILE A 55 -2.21 8.64 -5.94
CA ILE A 55 -0.79 8.44 -5.60
C ILE A 55 -0.37 9.17 -4.34
N ASN A 56 -0.85 10.39 -4.15
CA ASN A 56 -0.50 11.21 -2.98
C ASN A 56 -0.99 10.58 -1.67
N MET A 57 -2.13 9.88 -1.68
CA MET A 57 -2.61 9.16 -0.50
C MET A 57 -1.61 8.08 -0.08
N TYR A 58 -1.15 7.26 -1.03
CA TYR A 58 -0.21 6.18 -0.74
C TYR A 58 1.18 6.72 -0.33
N LEU A 59 1.64 7.81 -0.93
CA LEU A 59 2.90 8.46 -0.51
C LEU A 59 2.83 8.98 0.93
N HIS A 60 1.68 9.52 1.37
CA HIS A 60 1.48 9.90 2.77
C HIS A 60 1.45 8.69 3.72
N LEU A 61 1.07 7.51 3.23
CA LEU A 61 1.18 6.23 3.94
C LEU A 61 2.58 5.60 3.85
N VAL A 62 3.59 6.39 3.44
CA VAL A 62 5.01 5.99 3.38
C VAL A 62 5.29 4.88 2.35
N PHE A 63 4.36 4.65 1.41
CA PHE A 63 4.72 3.89 0.22
C PHE A 63 5.80 4.63 -0.57
N LYS A 64 6.76 3.90 -1.10
CA LYS A 64 7.83 4.42 -1.95
C LYS A 64 7.61 3.97 -3.38
N LYS A 65 7.88 4.86 -4.33
CA LYS A 65 7.83 4.52 -5.76
C LYS A 65 8.98 3.58 -6.09
N LYS A 66 8.67 2.50 -6.82
CA LYS A 66 9.63 1.59 -7.44
C LYS A 66 9.15 1.31 -8.87
N ASP A 67 9.84 1.92 -9.83
CA ASP A 67 9.46 1.89 -11.25
C ASP A 67 8.01 2.35 -11.47
N ASN A 68 7.13 1.41 -11.85
CA ASN A 68 5.72 1.64 -12.20
C ASN A 68 4.75 1.35 -11.05
N TYR A 69 5.23 0.93 -9.88
CA TYR A 69 4.40 0.58 -8.73
C TYR A 69 4.92 1.21 -7.44
N LEU A 70 4.15 1.03 -6.37
CA LEU A 70 4.44 1.53 -5.03
C LEU A 70 4.70 0.35 -4.09
N ILE A 71 5.65 0.53 -3.17
CA ILE A 71 6.04 -0.46 -2.17
C ILE A 71 5.97 0.11 -0.76
N TYR A 72 5.41 -0.66 0.16
CA TYR A 72 5.50 -0.45 1.59
C TYR A 72 6.34 -1.57 2.19
N ARG A 73 7.32 -1.20 3.02
CA ARG A 73 8.16 -2.14 3.77
C ARG A 73 8.05 -1.79 5.23
N ASN A 74 7.72 -2.77 6.05
CA ASN A 74 7.81 -2.58 7.49
C ASN A 74 9.29 -2.36 7.85
N LYS A 75 9.57 -1.29 8.62
CA LYS A 75 10.89 -1.16 9.24
C LYS A 75 10.91 -2.17 10.38
N LEU A 76 11.60 -3.29 10.14
CA LEU A 76 11.99 -4.20 11.22
C LEU A 76 12.76 -3.43 12.29
#